data_AF-A0A7S7Q9N3-F1
#
_entry.id   AF-A0A7S7Q9N3-F1
#
_cell.length_a   1.000
_cell.length_b   1.000
_cell.length_c   1.000
_cell.angle_alpha   90.00
_cell.angle_beta   90.00
_cell.angle_gamma   90.00
#
_symmetry.space_group_name_H-M   'P 1'
#
loop_
_entity.id
_entity.type
_entity.pdbx_description
1 polymer ?
#
loop_
_entity_poly.entity_id
_entity_poly.type
_entity_poly.pdbx_seq_one_letter_code
_entity_poly.pdbx_strand_id
1 'polypeptide(L)'
;MEKPYSRLIDRRLEQLRAHRTNIRHYRWLLKTQLSDLERQFIERRIGAELEAVQRVASDVPPIGTCLTSIPTARTSGKGHP
;
A
#
# COMPACT_ATOMS: atom_id res chain seq x y z
N MET A 1 -2.17 -9.69 30.20
CA MET A 1 -1.13 -8.71 29.82
C MET A 1 -1.17 -8.53 28.31
N GLU A 2 -1.83 -7.48 27.82
CA GLU A 2 -1.74 -7.15 26.39
C GLU A 2 -0.31 -6.70 26.07
N LYS A 3 0.27 -7.24 25.00
CA LYS A 3 1.64 -6.87 24.60
C LYS A 3 1.58 -5.46 23.98
N PRO A 4 2.42 -4.50 24.42
CA PRO A 4 2.39 -3.12 23.91
C PRO A 4 2.57 -3.02 22.38
N TYR A 5 3.21 -4.03 21.78
CA TYR A 5 3.40 -4.16 20.34
C TYR A 5 2.10 -4.42 19.55
N SER A 6 1.09 -5.10 20.13
CA SER A 6 -0.17 -5.37 19.41
C SER A 6 -0.94 -4.08 19.16
N ARG A 7 -1.09 -3.24 20.19
CA ARG A 7 -1.78 -1.94 20.08
C ARG A 7 -1.14 -1.00 19.06
N LEU A 8 0.19 -1.02 18.95
CA LEU A 8 0.91 -0.20 17.96
C LEU A 8 0.64 -0.68 16.53
N ILE A 9 0.66 -2.00 16.31
CA ILE A 9 0.35 -2.61 15.02
C ILE A 9 -1.12 -2.35 14.65
N ASP A 10 -2.04 -2.54 15.59
CA ASP A 10 -3.48 -2.29 15.38
C ASP A 10 -3.75 -0.83 15.02
N ARG A 11 -3.11 0.12 15.73
CA ARG A 11 -3.21 1.55 15.42
C ARG A 11 -2.71 1.89 14.03
N ARG A 12 -1.55 1.33 13.63
CA ARG A 12 -0.98 1.55 12.29
C ARG A 12 -1.88 0.95 11.20
N LEU A 13 -2.45 -0.24 11.45
CA LEU A 13 -3.39 -0.87 10.53
C LEU A 13 -4.66 -0.02 10.37
N GLU A 14 -5.20 0.50 11.47
CA GLU A 14 -6.36 1.38 11.45
C GLU A 14 -6.08 2.66 10.65
N GLN A 15 -4.90 3.26 10.84
CA GLN A 15 -4.46 4.41 10.06
C GLN A 15 -4.39 4.10 8.56
N LEU A 16 -3.79 2.97 8.17
CA LEU A 16 -3.73 2.54 6.76
C LEU A 16 -5.13 2.33 6.17
N ARG A 17 -6.06 1.73 6.95
CA ARG A 17 -7.46 1.55 6.53
C ARG A 17 -8.16 2.88 6.32
N ALA A 18 -7.98 3.83 7.24
CA ALA A 18 -8.53 5.17 7.14
C ALA A 18 -8.02 5.90 5.89
N HIS A 19 -6.70 5.95 5.67
CA HIS A 19 -6.11 6.60 4.50
C HIS A 19 -6.59 5.99 3.18
N ARG A 20 -6.65 4.65 3.09
CA ARG A 20 -7.17 3.96 1.89
C ARG A 20 -8.65 4.28 1.64
N THR A 21 -9.45 4.37 2.70
CA THR A 21 -10.87 4.72 2.60
C THR A 21 -11.05 6.16 2.12
N ASN A 22 -10.27 7.09 2.67
CA ASN A 22 -10.25 8.49 2.24
C ASN A 22 -9.87 8.62 0.76
N ILE A 23 -8.79 7.96 0.32
CA ILE A 23 -8.38 7.96 -1.10
C ILE A 23 -9.51 7.46 -2.00
N ARG A 24 -10.18 6.36 -1.63
CA ARG A 24 -11.32 5.83 -2.39
C ARG A 24 -12.45 6.84 -2.47
N HIS A 25 -12.78 7.48 -1.35
CA HIS A 25 -13.83 8.49 -1.27
C HIS A 25 -13.51 9.71 -2.15
N TYR A 26 -12.31 10.27 -2.03
CA TYR A 26 -11.87 11.41 -2.84
C TYR A 26 -11.87 11.09 -4.35
N ARG A 27 -11.43 9.87 -4.73
CA ARG A 27 -11.54 9.41 -6.12
C ARG A 27 -12.98 9.28 -6.61
N TRP A 28 -13.92 8.98 -5.72
CA TRP A 28 -15.33 8.94 -6.05
C TRP A 28 -15.92 10.35 -6.21
N LEU A 29 -15.55 11.29 -5.32
CA LEU A 29 -15.95 12.70 -5.44
C LEU A 29 -15.49 13.34 -6.75
N LEU A 30 -14.30 12.99 -7.25
CA LEU A 30 -13.83 13.51 -8.55
C LEU A 30 -14.72 13.14 -9.75
N LYS A 31 -15.63 12.17 -9.58
CA LYS A 31 -16.62 11.75 -10.59
C LYS A 31 -17.93 12.54 -10.52
N THR A 32 -18.13 13.37 -9.50
CA THR A 32 -19.32 14.21 -9.36
C THR A 32 -19.08 15.59 -9.99
N GLN A 33 -20.13 16.42 -10.03
CA GLN A 33 -19.99 17.83 -10.39
C GLN A 33 -19.30 18.56 -9.24
N LEU A 34 -18.18 19.21 -9.55
CA LEU A 34 -17.34 19.95 -8.61
C LEU A 34 -16.88 21.23 -9.31
N SER A 35 -16.72 22.30 -8.54
CA SER A 35 -15.99 23.48 -8.99
C SER A 35 -14.51 23.16 -9.19
N ASP A 36 -13.80 24.01 -9.95
CA ASP A 36 -12.37 23.86 -10.18
C ASP A 36 -11.56 23.92 -8.88
N LEU A 37 -11.99 24.78 -7.94
CA LEU A 37 -11.36 24.91 -6.63
C LEU A 37 -11.51 23.63 -5.80
N GLU A 38 -12.70 23.03 -5.77
CA GLU A 38 -12.94 21.77 -5.07
C GLU A 38 -12.16 20.63 -5.70
N ARG A 39 -12.11 20.56 -7.03
CA ARG A 39 -11.31 19.56 -7.75
C ARG A 39 -9.83 19.66 -7.39
N GLN A 40 -9.26 20.86 -7.45
CA GLN A 40 -7.86 21.09 -7.13
C GLN A 40 -7.55 20.77 -5.65
N PHE A 41 -8.47 21.10 -4.75
CA PHE A 41 -8.36 20.72 -3.35
C PHE A 41 -8.33 19.20 -3.17
N ILE A 42 -9.25 18.48 -3.81
CA ILE A 42 -9.35 17.02 -3.70
C ILE A 42 -8.10 16.33 -4.27
N GLU A 43 -7.58 16.78 -5.41
CA GLU A 43 -6.36 16.22 -6.01
C GLU A 43 -5.14 16.37 -5.09
N ARG A 44 -4.93 17.56 -4.53
CA ARG A 44 -3.89 17.81 -3.53
C ARG A 44 -4.09 16.94 -2.29
N ARG A 45 -5.34 16.75 -1.86
CA ARG A 45 -5.66 15.92 -0.70
C ARG A 45 -5.36 14.45 -0.96
N ILE A 46 -5.67 13.93 -2.14
CA ILE A 46 -5.29 12.55 -2.54
C ILE A 46 -3.78 12.36 -2.46
N GLY A 47 -2.99 13.34 -2.95
CA GLY A 47 -1.52 13.30 -2.82
C GLY A 47 -1.06 13.18 -1.38
N ALA A 48 -1.60 14.02 -0.48
CA ALA A 48 -1.27 13.97 0.94
C ALA A 48 -1.65 12.64 1.62
N GLU A 49 -2.78 12.04 1.24
CA GLU A 49 -3.17 10.72 1.77
C GLU A 49 -2.22 9.61 1.27
N LEU A 50 -1.77 9.66 0.00
CA LEU A 50 -0.80 8.71 -0.54
C LEU A 50 0.56 8.81 0.18
N GLU A 51 1.04 10.04 0.42
CA GLU A 51 2.25 10.28 1.21
C GLU A 51 2.10 9.76 2.65
N ALA A 52 0.93 9.92 3.26
CA ALA A 52 0.65 9.41 4.60
C ALA A 52 0.67 7.88 4.63
N VAL A 53 0.08 7.20 3.63
CA VAL A 53 0.17 5.73 3.48
C VAL A 53 1.64 5.30 3.38
N GLN A 54 2.42 5.95 2.53
CA GLN A 54 3.84 5.62 2.35
C GLN A 54 4.61 5.78 3.66
N ARG A 55 4.37 6.87 4.40
CA ARG A 55 5.02 7.13 5.69
C ARG A 55 4.67 6.07 6.74
N VAL A 56 3.40 5.65 6.83
CA VAL A 56 2.99 4.59 7.76
C VAL A 56 3.55 3.23 7.33
N ALA A 57 3.64 2.95 6.03
CA ALA A 57 4.17 1.70 5.49
C ALA A 57 5.70 1.60 5.66
N SER A 58 6.46 2.69 5.46
CA SER A 58 7.92 2.71 5.64
C SER A 58 8.36 2.47 7.09
N ASP A 59 7.48 2.72 8.06
CA ASP A 59 7.70 2.45 9.49
C ASP A 59 7.40 0.98 9.87
N VAL A 60 6.93 0.16 8.91
CA VAL A 60 6.76 -1.28 9.07
C VAL A 60 7.99 -1.98 8.49
N PRO A 61 8.75 -2.77 9.29
CA PRO A 61 9.84 -3.57 8.75
C PRO A 61 9.31 -4.52 7.67
N PRO A 62 10.04 -4.75 6.57
CA PRO A 62 9.57 -5.55 5.46
C PRO A 62 9.19 -6.95 5.94
N ILE A 63 7.89 -7.26 5.89
CA ILE A 63 7.37 -8.58 6.23
C ILE A 63 7.68 -9.49 5.03
N GLY A 64 8.76 -10.26 5.15
CA GLY A 64 8.96 -11.50 4.39
C GLY A 64 9.29 -11.37 2.91
N THR A 65 10.38 -10.67 2.55
CA THR A 65 11.06 -10.95 1.26
C THR A 65 11.86 -12.26 1.39
N CYS A 66 11.17 -13.38 1.59
CA CYS A 66 11.74 -14.67 1.24
C CYS A 66 11.76 -14.69 -0.29
N LEU A 67 12.86 -14.21 -0.86
CA LEU A 67 13.21 -14.44 -2.26
C LEU A 67 13.23 -15.96 -2.42
N THR A 68 12.13 -16.55 -2.89
CA THR A 68 12.16 -17.90 -3.42
C THR A 68 12.99 -17.81 -4.68
N SER A 69 14.30 -17.97 -4.52
CA SER A 69 15.19 -18.30 -5.61
C SER A 69 14.67 -19.60 -6.19
N ILE A 70 13.88 -19.48 -7.26
CA ILE A 70 13.45 -20.59 -8.10
C ILE A 70 14.76 -21.22 -8.59
N PRO A 71 15.08 -22.47 -8.21
CA PRO A 71 16.20 -23.15 -8.83
C PRO A 71 15.79 -23.41 -10.28
N THR A 72 16.47 -22.77 -11.21
CA THR A 72 16.37 -23.05 -12.64
C THR A 72 16.83 -24.48 -12.88
N ALA A 73 15.85 -25.40 -12.92
CA ALA A 73 16.08 -26.77 -13.34
C ALA A 73 16.64 -26.75 -14.77
N ARG A 74 17.93 -27.06 -14.88
CA ARG A 74 18.65 -27.20 -16.15
C ARG A 74 17.96 -28.27 -16.99
N THR A 75 17.28 -27.86 -18.06
CA THR A 75 16.93 -28.75 -19.16
C THR A 75 18.20 -29.02 -19.97
N SER A 76 18.98 -30.01 -19.53
CA SER A 76 20.08 -30.55 -20.33
C SER A 76 19.47 -31.51 -21.36
N GLY A 77 19.29 -31.01 -22.58
CA GLY A 77 19.07 -31.85 -23.74
C GLY A 77 20.35 -32.57 -24.19
N LYS A 78 20.12 -33.55 -25.08
CA LYS A 78 21.05 -34.25 -25.98
C LYS A 78 21.75 -35.51 -25.48
N GLY A 79 21.35 -36.61 -26.11
CA GLY A 79 22.13 -37.84 -26.31
C GLY A 79 21.47 -38.70 -27.39
N HIS A 80 21.79 -38.44 -28.65
CA HIS A 80 21.71 -39.38 -29.80
C HIS A 80 23.04 -40.19 -29.79
N PRO A 81 23.24 -41.32 -30.51
CA PRO A 81 22.68 -41.73 -31.81
C PRO A 81 21.66 -42.88 -31.76
#